data_AF-A0AAV6B1M7-F1
#
_entry.id   AF-A0AAV6B1M7-F1
#
_cell.length_a   1.000
_cell.length_b   1.000
_cell.length_c   1.000
_cell.angle_alpha   90.00
_cell.angle_beta   90.00
_cell.angle_gamma   90.00
#
_symmetry.space_group_name_H-M   'P 1'
#
loop_
_entity.id
_entity.type
_entity.pdbx_description
1 polymer ?
#
loop_
_entity_poly.entity_id
_entity_poly.type
_entity_poly.pdbx_seq_one_letter_code
_entity_poly.pdbx_strand_id
1 'polypeptide(L)'
;MNTAKTIRRLRQLVDQFPDKKRNKDLLSHTLLIKAFVEDLQAEFQKREDKETAKAEKKKIIKKALRQLLVALDKIFERHEEIGDTDVREKMFAAIHFGFIKPKRGYKLPAKFGMFSEPADKLVHAVLQEFLRHPEVLAARKLLKTPEDRMTAFQDDDVETRVSTSFFDYFGYSSKPRVI
;
A
#
# COMPACT_ATOMS: atom_id res chain seq x y z
N MET A 1 4.99 2.76 22.55
CA MET A 1 6.19 2.19 23.20
C MET A 1 7.16 1.79 22.10
N ASN A 2 8.41 2.27 22.09
CA ASN A 2 9.36 2.00 20.99
C ASN A 2 9.94 0.58 21.14
N THR A 3 9.42 -0.37 20.35
CA THR A 3 9.74 -1.80 20.43
C THR A 3 11.22 -2.08 20.20
N ALA A 4 11.88 -1.36 19.30
CA ALA A 4 13.32 -1.46 19.06
C ALA A 4 14.13 -1.05 20.31
N LYS A 5 13.69 0.00 21.02
CA LYS A 5 14.29 0.43 22.30
C LYS A 5 14.11 -0.63 23.39
N THR A 6 12.97 -1.31 23.45
CA THR A 6 12.71 -2.40 24.40
C THR A 6 13.61 -3.61 24.14
N ILE A 7 13.77 -4.02 22.88
CA ILE A 7 14.62 -5.15 22.49
C ILE A 7 16.10 -4.86 22.76
N ARG A 8 16.55 -3.63 22.48
CA ARG A 8 17.92 -3.19 22.80
C ARG A 8 18.19 -3.27 24.29
N ARG A 9 17.20 -2.89 25.12
CA ARG A 9 17.29 -2.98 26.58
C ARG A 9 17.30 -4.44 27.06
N LEU A 10 16.51 -5.31 26.45
CA LEU A 10 16.54 -6.76 26.75
C LEU A 10 17.91 -7.36 26.43
N ARG A 11 18.51 -7.03 25.29
CA ARG A 11 19.87 -7.49 24.94
C ARG A 11 20.90 -6.98 25.95
N GLN A 12 20.86 -5.70 26.31
CA GLN A 12 21.75 -5.15 27.34
C GLN A 12 21.62 -5.86 28.68
N LEU A 13 20.39 -6.23 29.08
CA LEU A 13 20.15 -7.02 30.29
C LEU A 13 20.71 -8.44 30.17
N VAL A 14 20.54 -9.09 29.01
CA VAL A 14 21.07 -10.42 28.72
C VAL A 14 22.61 -10.42 28.74
N ASP A 15 23.25 -9.41 28.14
CA ASP A 15 24.71 -9.26 28.10
C ASP A 15 25.31 -8.88 29.46
N GLN A 16 24.51 -8.35 30.39
CA GLN A 16 24.92 -8.06 31.77
C GLN A 16 24.86 -9.30 32.68
N PHE A 17 24.31 -10.43 32.23
CA PHE A 17 24.37 -11.65 33.02
C PHE A 17 25.82 -12.14 33.11
N PRO A 18 26.35 -12.36 34.32
CA PRO A 18 27.72 -12.77 34.48
C PRO A 18 27.94 -14.17 33.89
N ASP A 19 29.02 -14.35 33.12
CA ASP A 19 29.58 -15.64 32.68
C ASP A 19 30.09 -16.46 33.87
N LYS A 20 29.22 -16.76 34.84
CA LYS A 20 29.59 -17.50 36.04
C LYS A 20 29.49 -18.99 35.74
N LYS A 21 30.66 -19.57 35.41
CA LYS A 21 31.02 -21.00 35.32
C LYS A 21 30.54 -21.93 36.46
N ARG A 22 29.75 -21.47 37.42
CA ARG A 22 29.41 -22.22 38.64
C ARG A 22 28.08 -22.98 38.61
N ASN A 23 27.19 -22.74 37.64
CA ASN A 23 25.92 -23.46 37.56
C ASN A 23 25.51 -23.72 36.10
N LYS A 24 25.67 -24.97 35.65
CA LYS A 24 25.42 -25.39 34.26
C LYS A 24 23.99 -25.08 33.80
N ASP A 25 23.02 -25.16 34.72
CA ASP A 25 21.62 -24.85 34.42
C ASP A 25 21.41 -23.35 34.20
N LEU A 26 22.09 -22.47 34.93
CA LEU A 26 22.01 -21.04 34.65
C LEU A 26 22.63 -20.70 33.28
N LEU A 27 23.73 -21.37 32.93
CA LEU A 27 24.40 -21.15 31.65
C LEU A 27 23.51 -21.56 30.47
N SER A 28 22.80 -22.69 30.57
CA SER A 28 21.89 -23.16 29.52
C SER A 28 20.69 -22.23 29.34
N HIS A 29 20.10 -21.72 30.42
CA HIS A 29 19.00 -20.75 30.35
C HIS A 29 19.45 -19.42 29.76
N THR A 30 20.62 -18.90 30.13
CA THR A 30 21.16 -17.66 29.55
C THR A 30 21.41 -17.80 28.05
N LEU A 31 21.93 -18.95 27.60
CA LEU A 31 22.12 -19.23 26.18
C LEU A 31 20.78 -19.33 25.42
N LEU A 32 19.77 -19.97 26.00
CA LEU A 32 18.42 -20.05 25.43
C LEU A 32 17.77 -18.66 25.31
N ILE A 33 17.88 -17.83 26.35
CA ILE A 33 17.36 -16.46 26.35
C ILE A 33 18.07 -15.61 25.28
N LYS A 34 19.40 -15.76 25.15
CA LYS A 34 20.17 -15.04 24.14
C LYS A 34 19.75 -15.42 22.72
N ALA A 35 19.65 -16.72 22.43
CA ALA A 35 19.16 -17.20 21.13
C ALA A 35 17.74 -16.67 20.83
N PHE A 36 16.84 -16.72 21.81
CA PHE A 36 15.49 -16.18 21.66
C PHE A 36 15.47 -14.67 21.37
N VAL A 37 16.32 -13.88 22.05
CA VAL A 37 16.42 -12.43 21.81
C VAL A 37 17.00 -12.13 20.42
N GLU A 38 17.96 -12.92 19.95
CA GLU A 38 18.53 -12.81 18.60
C GLU A 38 17.49 -13.14 17.53
N ASP A 39 16.70 -14.21 17.72
CA ASP A 39 15.60 -14.58 16.81
C ASP A 39 14.54 -13.47 16.74
N LEU A 40 14.13 -12.93 17.89
CA LEU A 40 13.20 -11.79 17.93
C LEU A 40 13.77 -10.60 17.16
N GLN A 41 15.04 -10.23 17.40
CA GLN A 41 15.70 -9.13 16.68
C GLN A 41 15.65 -9.33 15.17
N ALA A 42 15.99 -10.52 14.69
CA ALA A 42 15.95 -10.83 13.27
C ALA A 42 14.54 -10.68 12.69
N GLU A 43 13.50 -11.14 13.39
CA GLU A 43 12.11 -10.99 12.94
C GLU A 43 11.64 -9.53 12.95
N PHE A 44 12.04 -8.73 13.92
CA PHE A 44 11.71 -7.30 13.93
C PHE A 44 12.43 -6.54 12.82
N GLN A 45 13.71 -6.81 12.60
CA GLN A 45 14.45 -6.20 11.49
C GLN A 45 13.81 -6.54 10.15
N LYS A 46 13.46 -7.82 9.93
CA LYS A 46 12.74 -8.25 8.71
C LYS A 46 11.42 -7.48 8.51
N ARG A 47 10.70 -7.15 9.59
CA ARG A 47 9.46 -6.36 9.51
C ARG A 47 9.74 -4.89 9.18
N GLU A 48 10.73 -4.29 9.83
CA GLU A 48 11.15 -2.91 9.53
C GLU A 48 11.62 -2.77 8.07
N ASP A 49 12.44 -3.70 7.59
CA ASP A 49 12.92 -3.71 6.20
C ASP A 49 11.74 -3.85 5.21
N LYS A 50 10.75 -4.70 5.54
CA LYS A 50 9.52 -4.85 4.73
C LYS A 50 8.69 -3.57 4.72
N GLU A 51 8.48 -2.92 5.86
CA GLU A 51 7.72 -1.67 5.94
C GLU A 51 8.46 -0.54 5.21
N THR A 52 9.78 -0.46 5.33
CA THR A 52 10.61 0.52 4.61
C THR A 52 10.50 0.31 3.09
N ALA A 53 10.62 -0.93 2.63
CA ALA A 53 10.44 -1.26 1.22
C ALA A 53 9.02 -0.95 0.72
N LYS A 54 8.00 -1.15 1.56
CA LYS A 54 6.60 -0.82 1.26
C LYS A 54 6.41 0.70 1.13
N ALA A 55 6.97 1.48 2.05
CA ALA A 55 6.93 2.94 2.03
C ALA A 55 7.62 3.51 0.78
N GLU A 56 8.75 2.96 0.37
CA GLU A 56 9.43 3.38 -0.87
C GLU A 56 8.58 3.11 -2.12
N LYS A 57 7.88 1.97 -2.18
CA LYS A 57 6.98 1.66 -3.30
C LYS A 57 5.80 2.64 -3.39
N LYS A 58 5.21 2.99 -2.26
CA LYS A 58 4.12 3.96 -2.14
C LYS A 58 4.47 5.34 -2.68
N LYS A 59 5.70 5.81 -2.43
CA LYS A 59 6.18 7.13 -2.89
C LYS A 59 6.20 7.26 -4.41
N ILE A 60 6.33 6.17 -5.17
CA ILE A 60 6.58 6.21 -6.62
C ILE A 60 5.44 6.90 -7.40
N ILE A 61 4.18 6.70 -6.99
CA ILE A 61 3.02 7.25 -7.71
C ILE A 61 2.22 8.26 -6.88
N LYS A 62 2.80 8.76 -5.79
CA LYS A 62 2.09 9.58 -4.80
C LYS A 62 1.44 10.82 -5.41
N LYS A 63 2.11 11.49 -6.35
CA LYS A 63 1.56 12.67 -7.01
C LYS A 63 0.44 12.30 -7.97
N ALA A 64 0.63 11.24 -8.76
CA ALA A 64 -0.39 10.73 -9.68
C ALA A 64 -1.67 10.35 -8.93
N LEU A 65 -1.53 9.63 -7.81
CA LEU A 65 -2.65 9.21 -6.97
C LEU A 65 -3.37 10.42 -6.37
N ARG A 66 -2.64 11.41 -5.84
CA ARG A 66 -3.26 12.64 -5.32
C ARG A 66 -4.06 13.38 -6.40
N GLN A 67 -3.50 13.49 -7.61
CA GLN A 67 -4.19 14.14 -8.73
C GLN A 67 -5.47 13.41 -9.14
N LEU A 68 -5.41 12.07 -9.17
CA LEU A 68 -6.58 11.23 -9.39
C LEU A 68 -7.66 11.52 -8.34
N LEU A 69 -7.35 11.45 -7.04
CA LEU A 69 -8.33 11.65 -5.97
C LEU A 69 -8.96 13.06 -6.02
N VAL A 70 -8.14 14.11 -6.21
CA VAL A 70 -8.65 15.48 -6.36
C VAL A 70 -9.56 15.64 -7.58
N ALA A 71 -9.29 14.92 -8.67
CA ALA A 71 -10.14 14.96 -9.85
C ALA A 71 -11.46 14.19 -9.63
N LEU A 72 -11.43 13.08 -8.88
CA LEU A 72 -12.64 12.34 -8.49
C LEU A 72 -13.52 13.16 -7.54
N ASP A 73 -12.93 13.86 -6.55
CA ASP A 73 -13.67 14.76 -5.65
C ASP A 73 -14.45 15.83 -6.44
N LYS A 74 -13.84 16.41 -7.47
CA LYS A 74 -14.53 17.39 -8.34
C LYS A 74 -15.67 16.79 -9.15
N ILE A 75 -15.61 15.51 -9.49
CA ILE A 75 -16.74 14.82 -10.14
C ILE A 75 -17.82 14.57 -9.09
N PHE A 76 -17.46 14.09 -7.90
CA PHE A 76 -18.38 13.83 -6.79
C PHE A 76 -19.20 15.07 -6.42
N GLU A 77 -18.59 16.27 -6.39
CA GLU A 77 -19.28 17.55 -6.14
C GLU A 77 -20.50 17.82 -7.06
N ARG A 78 -20.56 17.20 -8.23
CA ARG A 78 -21.62 17.39 -9.24
C ARG A 78 -22.37 16.11 -9.60
N HIS A 79 -21.76 14.97 -9.30
CA HIS A 79 -22.17 13.63 -9.70
C HIS A 79 -21.86 12.67 -8.55
N GLU A 80 -22.66 12.75 -7.49
CA GLU A 80 -22.50 11.93 -6.27
C GLU A 80 -22.54 10.42 -6.56
N GLU A 81 -23.18 10.01 -7.67
CA GLU A 81 -23.27 8.61 -8.10
C GLU A 81 -21.90 7.97 -8.40
N ILE A 82 -20.82 8.76 -8.49
CA ILE A 82 -19.46 8.20 -8.55
C ILE A 82 -19.10 7.39 -7.29
N GLY A 83 -19.79 7.66 -6.17
CA GLY A 83 -19.69 6.89 -4.93
C GLY A 83 -20.44 5.56 -4.95
N ASP A 84 -21.27 5.30 -5.96
CA ASP A 84 -22.06 4.07 -6.05
C ASP A 84 -21.15 2.85 -6.20
N THR A 85 -21.54 1.74 -5.56
CA THR A 85 -20.76 0.51 -5.54
C THR A 85 -20.44 0.01 -6.96
N ASP A 86 -21.44 -0.05 -7.85
CA ASP A 86 -21.26 -0.50 -9.24
C ASP A 86 -20.27 0.38 -10.02
N VAL A 87 -20.26 1.69 -9.74
CA VAL A 87 -19.36 2.64 -10.39
C VAL A 87 -17.93 2.43 -9.88
N ARG A 88 -17.77 2.39 -8.55
CA ARG A 88 -16.47 2.16 -7.90
C ARG A 88 -15.84 0.83 -8.30
N GLU A 89 -16.62 -0.23 -8.42
CA GLU A 89 -16.15 -1.54 -8.90
C GLU A 89 -15.61 -1.47 -10.33
N LYS A 90 -16.32 -0.78 -11.24
CA LYS A 90 -15.85 -0.60 -12.63
C LYS A 90 -14.60 0.29 -12.69
N MET A 91 -14.53 1.34 -11.87
CA MET A 91 -13.33 2.18 -11.75
C MET A 91 -12.14 1.37 -11.25
N PHE A 92 -12.34 0.54 -10.22
CA PHE A 92 -11.31 -0.34 -9.70
C PHE A 92 -10.86 -1.38 -10.75
N ALA A 93 -11.79 -2.00 -11.48
CA ALA A 93 -11.46 -2.92 -12.58
C ALA A 93 -10.62 -2.21 -13.66
N ALA A 94 -10.92 -0.95 -13.95
CA ALA A 94 -10.16 -0.14 -14.90
C ALA A 94 -8.72 0.11 -14.46
N ILE A 95 -8.50 0.47 -13.19
CA ILE A 95 -7.14 0.59 -12.64
C ILE A 95 -6.46 -0.78 -12.53
N HIS A 96 -7.22 -1.82 -12.20
CA HIS A 96 -6.69 -3.17 -12.08
C HIS A 96 -6.10 -3.66 -13.40
N PHE A 97 -6.86 -3.62 -14.48
CA PHE A 97 -6.39 -4.07 -15.79
C PHE A 97 -5.52 -3.05 -16.52
N GLY A 98 -5.57 -1.77 -16.12
CA GLY A 98 -4.72 -0.71 -16.66
C GLY A 98 -3.35 -0.62 -16.00
N PHE A 99 -3.23 -0.89 -14.70
CA PHE A 99 -2.01 -0.64 -13.93
C PHE A 99 -1.62 -1.80 -13.02
N ILE A 100 -2.51 -2.30 -12.16
CA ILE A 100 -2.12 -3.29 -11.13
C ILE A 100 -1.75 -4.63 -11.75
N LYS A 101 -2.61 -5.20 -12.59
CA LYS A 101 -2.37 -6.41 -13.37
C LYS A 101 -2.64 -6.11 -14.85
N PRO A 102 -1.70 -5.41 -15.53
CA PRO A 102 -1.91 -4.93 -16.89
C PRO A 102 -2.27 -6.07 -17.84
N LYS A 103 -3.40 -5.93 -18.54
CA LYS A 103 -3.79 -6.85 -19.61
C LYS A 103 -3.34 -6.29 -20.96
N ARG A 104 -2.63 -7.10 -21.75
CA ARG A 104 -2.20 -6.69 -23.10
C ARG A 104 -3.42 -6.35 -23.96
N GLY A 105 -3.41 -5.17 -24.58
CA GLY A 105 -4.51 -4.70 -25.44
C GLY A 105 -5.74 -4.21 -24.67
N TYR A 106 -5.68 -4.09 -23.34
CA TYR A 106 -6.77 -3.54 -22.55
C TYR A 106 -7.13 -2.12 -22.98
N LYS A 107 -8.43 -1.87 -23.16
CA LYS A 107 -9.01 -0.55 -23.43
C LYS A 107 -9.89 -0.18 -22.25
N LEU A 108 -9.80 1.09 -21.85
CA LEU A 108 -10.65 1.63 -20.80
C LEU A 108 -12.13 1.59 -21.23
N PRO A 109 -13.06 1.18 -20.36
CA PRO A 109 -14.47 1.12 -20.72
C PRO A 109 -15.03 2.54 -20.90
N ALA A 110 -15.90 2.73 -21.89
CA ALA A 110 -16.57 4.01 -22.10
C ALA A 110 -17.68 4.30 -21.09
N LYS A 111 -18.16 3.26 -20.38
CA LYS A 111 -19.23 3.34 -19.39
C LYS A 111 -18.76 2.79 -18.05
N PHE A 112 -18.95 3.58 -17.00
CA PHE A 112 -18.72 3.25 -15.61
C PHE A 112 -20.03 3.10 -14.83
N GLY A 113 -21.18 3.34 -15.45
CA GLY A 113 -22.48 3.19 -14.79
C GLY A 113 -22.95 4.47 -14.11
N MET A 114 -22.36 5.62 -14.47
CA MET A 114 -22.88 6.93 -14.07
C MET A 114 -24.29 7.13 -14.66
N PHE A 115 -25.08 8.02 -14.05
CA PHE A 115 -26.46 8.29 -14.50
C PHE A 115 -26.54 9.03 -15.84
N SER A 116 -25.41 9.59 -16.30
CA SER A 116 -25.35 10.32 -17.56
C SER A 116 -24.07 10.01 -18.34
N GLU A 117 -24.18 10.04 -19.66
CA GLU A 117 -23.03 9.87 -20.56
C GLU A 117 -21.94 10.94 -20.35
N PRO A 118 -22.27 12.23 -20.13
CA PRO A 118 -21.26 13.23 -19.77
C PRO A 118 -20.47 12.86 -18.50
N ALA A 119 -21.13 12.33 -17.47
CA ALA A 119 -20.46 11.92 -16.24
C ALA A 119 -19.54 10.71 -16.46
N ASP A 120 -19.96 9.71 -17.24
CA ASP A 120 -19.10 8.58 -17.65
C ASP A 120 -17.84 9.06 -18.39
N LYS A 121 -17.97 10.07 -19.26
CA LYS A 121 -16.84 10.68 -19.98
C LYS A 121 -15.85 11.36 -19.04
N LEU A 122 -16.33 12.02 -17.97
CA LEU A 122 -15.46 12.63 -16.96
C LEU A 122 -14.65 11.57 -16.22
N VAL A 123 -15.30 10.50 -15.75
CA VAL A 123 -14.62 9.38 -15.07
C VAL A 123 -13.60 8.72 -16.00
N HIS A 124 -13.97 8.44 -17.25
CA HIS A 124 -13.07 7.91 -18.26
C HIS A 124 -11.82 8.79 -18.44
N ALA A 125 -12.02 10.11 -18.60
CA ALA A 125 -10.92 11.05 -18.82
C ALA A 125 -9.93 11.06 -17.65
N VAL A 126 -10.44 11.13 -16.42
CA VAL A 126 -9.62 11.16 -15.21
C VAL A 126 -8.81 9.86 -15.03
N LEU A 127 -9.44 8.71 -15.22
CA LEU A 127 -8.74 7.42 -15.14
C LEU A 127 -7.71 7.25 -16.27
N GLN A 128 -8.03 7.74 -17.48
CA GLN A 128 -7.10 7.72 -18.60
C GLN A 128 -5.88 8.62 -18.35
N GLU A 129 -6.08 9.80 -17.76
CA GLU A 129 -5.01 10.71 -17.39
C GLU A 129 -4.09 10.07 -16.34
N PHE A 130 -4.65 9.48 -15.28
CA PHE A 130 -3.88 8.73 -14.29
C PHE A 130 -3.04 7.62 -14.94
N LEU A 131 -3.63 6.79 -15.81
CA LEU A 131 -2.92 5.69 -16.48
C LEU A 131 -1.82 6.15 -17.46
N ARG A 132 -1.84 7.42 -17.87
CA ARG A 132 -0.83 8.07 -18.72
C ARG A 132 0.16 8.91 -17.93
N HIS A 133 -0.07 9.12 -16.63
CA HIS A 133 0.79 9.97 -15.82
C HIS A 133 2.23 9.41 -15.79
N PRO A 134 3.28 10.25 -15.92
CA PRO A 134 4.67 9.80 -16.00
C PRO A 134 5.10 8.88 -14.84
N GLU A 135 4.69 9.20 -13.61
CA GLU A 135 4.96 8.34 -12.44
C GLU A 135 4.33 6.95 -12.57
N VAL A 136 3.11 6.85 -13.09
CA VAL A 136 2.43 5.56 -13.29
C VAL A 136 3.12 4.75 -14.38
N LEU A 137 3.57 5.42 -15.46
CA LEU A 137 4.37 4.78 -16.51
C LEU A 137 5.74 4.30 -16.00
N ALA A 138 6.39 5.08 -15.13
CA ALA A 138 7.64 4.70 -14.48
C ALA A 138 7.42 3.52 -13.51
N ALA A 139 6.37 3.58 -12.70
CA ALA A 139 5.99 2.54 -11.76
C ALA A 139 5.74 1.19 -12.44
N ARG A 140 5.14 1.17 -13.64
CA ARG A 140 5.00 -0.08 -14.42
C ARG A 140 6.33 -0.76 -14.74
N LYS A 141 7.41 0.02 -14.86
CA LYS A 141 8.77 -0.50 -15.09
C LYS A 141 9.46 -0.87 -13.79
N LEU A 142 9.28 -0.09 -12.72
CA LEU A 142 9.95 -0.27 -11.44
C LEU A 142 9.30 -1.36 -10.57
N LEU A 143 7.97 -1.33 -10.46
CA LEU A 143 7.16 -2.24 -9.66
C LEU A 143 6.82 -3.49 -10.48
N LYS A 144 7.54 -4.58 -10.22
CA LYS A 144 7.48 -5.79 -11.07
C LYS A 144 6.24 -6.62 -10.82
N THR A 145 5.77 -6.70 -9.58
CA THR A 145 4.65 -7.56 -9.21
C THR A 145 3.32 -6.79 -9.15
N PRO A 146 2.17 -7.45 -9.40
CA PRO A 146 0.86 -6.86 -9.14
C PRO A 146 0.67 -6.39 -7.70
N GLU A 147 1.24 -7.12 -6.74
CA GLU A 147 1.19 -6.79 -5.31
C GLU A 147 1.91 -5.48 -5.00
N ASP A 148 3.06 -5.24 -5.63
CA ASP A 148 3.80 -3.98 -5.49
C ASP A 148 3.02 -2.80 -6.07
N ARG A 149 2.40 -2.98 -7.24
CA ARG A 149 1.58 -1.94 -7.88
C ARG A 149 0.30 -1.67 -7.09
N MET A 150 -0.33 -2.71 -6.55
CA MET A 150 -1.45 -2.56 -5.63
C MET A 150 -1.03 -1.79 -4.37
N THR A 151 0.09 -2.17 -3.75
CA THR A 151 0.64 -1.49 -2.57
C THR A 151 0.87 -0.01 -2.82
N ALA A 152 1.40 0.34 -4.00
CA ALA A 152 1.64 1.73 -4.35
C ALA A 152 0.34 2.51 -4.63
N PHE A 153 -0.70 1.83 -5.13
CA PHE A 153 -2.01 2.43 -5.41
C PHE A 153 -2.87 2.61 -4.16
N GLN A 154 -2.79 1.68 -3.21
CA GLN A 154 -3.49 1.75 -1.93
C GLN A 154 -2.67 2.53 -0.89
N ASP A 155 -2.03 3.63 -1.28
CA ASP A 155 -1.27 4.47 -0.34
C ASP A 155 -2.22 5.35 0.48
N ASP A 156 -2.46 4.94 1.73
CA ASP A 156 -3.27 5.65 2.73
C ASP A 156 -2.63 6.96 3.19
N ASP A 157 -1.34 7.20 2.92
CA ASP A 157 -0.70 8.49 3.18
C ASP A 157 -1.03 9.56 2.11
N VAL A 158 -1.92 9.25 1.17
CA VAL A 158 -2.37 10.15 0.09
C VAL A 158 -3.84 10.50 0.29
N GLU A 159 -4.04 11.72 0.78
CA GLU A 159 -5.36 12.31 1.00
C GLU A 159 -5.51 13.61 0.21
N THR A 160 -6.76 13.97 -0.07
CA THR A 160 -7.14 15.27 -0.60
C THR A 160 -7.36 16.29 0.52
N ARG A 161 -7.65 17.55 0.19
CA ARG A 161 -7.90 18.61 1.19
C ARG A 161 -9.15 18.37 2.03
N VAL A 162 -10.08 17.57 1.53
CA VAL A 162 -11.30 17.17 2.24
C VAL A 162 -11.15 15.82 2.95
N SER A 163 -9.91 15.34 3.12
CA SER A 163 -9.57 14.05 3.72
C SER A 163 -10.10 12.83 2.96
N THR A 164 -10.42 12.98 1.66
CA THR A 164 -10.75 11.83 0.83
C THR A 164 -9.48 11.04 0.55
N SER A 165 -9.53 9.75 0.83
CA SER A 165 -8.45 8.81 0.60
C SER A 165 -8.76 7.92 -0.60
N PHE A 166 -7.79 7.08 -0.97
CA PHE A 166 -8.03 6.01 -1.94
C PHE A 166 -9.21 5.09 -1.55
N PHE A 167 -9.37 4.82 -0.24
CA PHE A 167 -10.37 3.87 0.26
C PHE A 167 -11.80 4.27 -0.10
N ASP A 168 -12.09 5.56 -0.13
CA ASP A 168 -13.44 6.08 -0.35
C ASP A 168 -13.98 5.76 -1.76
N TYR A 169 -13.09 5.74 -2.76
CA TYR A 169 -13.44 5.46 -4.16
C TYR A 169 -13.18 4.02 -4.61
N PHE A 170 -12.26 3.31 -3.97
CA PHE A 170 -11.78 2.04 -4.49
C PHE A 170 -11.73 0.91 -3.44
N GLY A 171 -12.05 1.21 -2.19
CA GLY A 171 -12.01 0.27 -1.07
C GLY A 171 -10.58 -0.17 -0.71
N TYR A 172 -10.46 -1.30 -0.04
CA TYR A 172 -9.18 -1.92 0.27
C TYR A 172 -9.20 -3.38 -0.15
N SER A 173 -8.09 -3.84 -0.75
CA SER A 173 -7.90 -5.26 -1.04
C SER A 173 -6.54 -5.76 -0.58
N SER A 174 -6.54 -6.93 0.06
CA SER A 174 -5.32 -7.65 0.45
C SER A 174 -4.69 -8.43 -0.71
N LYS A 175 -5.42 -8.60 -1.83
CA LYS A 175 -4.98 -9.37 -3.00
C LYS A 175 -5.32 -8.64 -4.29
N PRO A 176 -4.49 -8.72 -5.34
CA PRO A 176 -4.77 -8.07 -6.62
C PRO A 176 -5.84 -8.83 -7.42
N ARG A 177 -7.10 -8.75 -6.99
CA ARG A 177 -8.28 -9.35 -7.62
C ARG A 177 -9.32 -8.27 -7.86
N VAL A 178 -9.97 -8.33 -9.01
CA VAL A 178 -11.24 -7.60 -9.23
C VAL A 178 -12.29 -8.35 -8.41
N ILE A 179 -13.01 -7.60 -7.58
CA ILE A 179 -14.14 -8.11 -6.79
C ILE A 179 -15.37 -8.12 -7.70
#